data_AF-A0A2J6X367-F1
#
_entry.id   AF-A0A2J6X367-F1
#
_cell.length_a   1.000
_cell.length_b   1.000
_cell.length_c   1.000
_cell.angle_alpha   90.00
_cell.angle_beta   90.00
_cell.angle_gamma   90.00
#
_symmetry.space_group_name_H-M   'P 1'
#
loop_
_entity.id
_entity.type
_entity.pdbx_description
1 polymer ?
#
loop_
_entity_poly.entity_id
_entity_poly.type
_entity_poly.pdbx_seq_one_letter_code
_entity_poly.pdbx_strand_id
1 'polypeptide(L)'
;MSRILICATQVPFVRGGAEYLVESLRDELHCRGHTVDVVALPFQWHPVERIVDSALAWRLLDISHVNGEPIDLVIATKFPSYLIRHPR
;
A
#
# COMPACT_ATOMS: atom_id res chain seq x y z
N MET A 1 -8.61 -17.69 -5.56
CA MET A 1 -7.54 -16.80 -6.03
C MET A 1 -8.08 -15.39 -5.96
N SER A 2 -7.37 -14.47 -5.29
CA SER A 2 -7.80 -13.06 -5.18
C SER A 2 -6.67 -12.16 -5.63
N ARG A 3 -7.00 -10.99 -6.18
CA ARG A 3 -6.07 -9.92 -6.51
C ARG A 3 -5.98 -8.96 -5.33
N ILE A 4 -4.84 -8.96 -4.66
CA ILE A 4 -4.62 -8.24 -3.41
C ILE A 4 -3.58 -7.14 -3.66
N LEU A 5 -3.89 -5.91 -3.27
CA LEU A 5 -2.89 -4.84 -3.19
C LEU A 5 -2.46 -4.60 -1.76
N ILE A 6 -1.16 -4.68 -1.50
CA ILE A 6 -0.59 -4.24 -0.24
C ILE A 6 -0.20 -2.77 -0.38
N CYS A 7 -0.85 -1.90 0.39
CA CYS A 7 -0.53 -0.48 0.41
C CYS A 7 0.43 -0.19 1.57
N ALA A 8 1.58 0.40 1.23
CA ALA A 8 2.67 0.67 2.15
C ALA A 8 3.20 2.09 1.99
N THR A 9 3.92 2.58 2.98
CA THR A 9 4.58 3.89 2.92
C THR A 9 6.07 3.72 3.00
N GLN A 10 6.81 4.35 2.08
CA GLN A 10 8.25 4.20 1.96
C GLN A 10 8.93 5.51 2.34
N VAL A 11 9.80 5.49 3.35
CA VAL A 11 10.75 6.60 3.54
C VAL A 11 11.93 6.33 2.60
N PRO A 12 12.25 7.20 1.63
CA PRO A 12 13.33 6.94 0.68
C PRO A 12 14.66 6.62 1.39
N PHE A 13 15.40 5.65 0.86
CA PHE A 13 16.68 5.15 1.42
C PHE A 13 16.62 4.50 2.80
N VAL A 14 15.42 4.26 3.34
CA VAL A 14 15.24 3.52 4.60
C VAL A 14 14.78 2.10 4.29
N ARG A 15 15.40 1.12 4.95
CA ARG A 15 14.94 -0.27 4.92
C ARG A 15 15.04 -0.88 6.32
N GLY A 16 13.96 -1.47 6.78
CA GLY A 16 13.86 -2.08 8.11
C GLY A 16 12.61 -2.93 8.25
N GLY A 17 12.10 -3.02 9.48
CA GLY A 17 11.04 -3.95 9.85
C GLY A 17 9.74 -3.78 9.04
N ALA A 18 9.39 -2.55 8.65
CA ALA A 18 8.19 -2.30 7.86
C ALA A 18 8.32 -2.85 6.43
N GLU A 19 9.48 -2.65 5.81
CA GLU A 19 9.76 -3.16 4.47
C GLU A 19 9.83 -4.69 4.47
N TYR A 20 10.49 -5.29 5.47
CA TYR A 20 10.52 -6.75 5.63
C TYR A 20 9.14 -7.35 5.86
N LEU A 21 8.27 -6.68 6.64
CA LEU A 21 6.89 -7.10 6.84
C LEU A 21 6.12 -7.12 5.52
N VAL A 22 6.23 -6.06 4.71
CA VAL A 22 5.55 -5.96 3.41
C VAL A 22 6.05 -7.01 2.42
N GLU A 23 7.37 -7.18 2.32
CA GLU A 23 8.00 -8.20 1.46
C GLU A 23 7.54 -9.62 1.87
N SER A 24 7.61 -9.94 3.17
CA SER A 24 7.21 -11.25 3.67
C SER A 24 5.72 -11.51 3.47
N LEU A 25 4.86 -10.51 3.72
CA LEU A 25 3.41 -10.62 3.51
C LEU A 25 3.09 -10.88 2.04
N ARG A 26 3.74 -10.14 1.12
CA ARG A 26 3.58 -10.35 -0.33
C ARG A 26 3.94 -11.78 -0.70
N ASP A 27 5.11 -12.24 -0.29
CA ASP A 27 5.63 -13.55 -0.68
C ASP A 27 4.75 -14.68 -0.13
N GLU A 28 4.33 -14.58 1.13
CA GLU A 28 3.43 -15.54 1.77
C GLU A 28 2.05 -15.60 1.10
N LEU A 29 1.45 -14.45 0.74
CA LEU A 29 0.18 -14.43 0.01
C LEU A 29 0.35 -15.01 -1.41
N HIS A 30 1.48 -14.74 -2.07
CA HIS A 30 1.77 -15.30 -3.38
C HIS A 30 1.91 -16.82 -3.33
N CYS A 31 2.63 -17.36 -2.33
CA CYS A 31 2.75 -18.81 -2.09
C CYS A 31 1.40 -19.51 -1.84
N ARG A 32 0.39 -18.78 -1.36
CA ARG A 32 -0.98 -19.28 -1.16
C ARG A 32 -1.85 -19.23 -2.43
N GLY A 33 -1.29 -18.81 -3.57
CA GLY A 33 -2.03 -18.68 -4.82
C GLY A 33 -2.91 -17.43 -4.85
N HIS A 34 -2.39 -16.28 -4.40
CA HIS A 34 -3.01 -14.98 -4.67
C HIS A 34 -2.16 -14.21 -5.68
N THR A 35 -2.80 -13.34 -6.46
CA THR A 35 -2.11 -12.36 -7.28
C THR A 35 -1.88 -11.13 -6.42
N VAL A 36 -0.64 -10.83 -6.08
CA VAL A 36 -0.32 -9.81 -5.06
C VAL A 36 0.68 -8.83 -5.63
N ASP A 37 0.45 -7.55 -5.40
CA ASP A 37 1.39 -6.49 -5.73
C ASP A 37 1.45 -5.44 -4.60
N VAL A 38 2.50 -4.64 -4.59
CA VAL A 38 2.77 -3.64 -3.56
C VAL A 38 2.72 -2.24 -4.16
N VAL A 39 1.86 -1.39 -3.61
CA VAL A 39 1.85 0.05 -3.88
C VAL A 39 2.49 0.77 -2.70
N ALA A 40 3.68 1.32 -2.92
CA ALA A 40 4.42 2.07 -1.91
C ALA A 40 4.55 3.54 -2.29
N LEU A 41 3.85 4.44 -1.58
CA LEU A 41 4.04 5.88 -1.78
C LEU A 41 5.18 6.40 -0.91
N PRO A 42 6.02 7.33 -1.44
CA PRO A 42 6.98 8.05 -0.63
C PRO A 42 6.30 8.77 0.54
N PHE A 43 6.93 8.72 1.71
CA PHE A 43 6.45 9.38 2.91
C PHE A 43 7.58 10.15 3.59
N GLN A 44 7.25 11.36 4.03
CA GLN A 44 8.14 12.21 4.80
C GLN A 44 7.33 12.81 5.96
N TRP A 45 7.79 12.57 7.19
CA TRP A 45 7.08 12.97 8.41
C TRP A 45 7.38 14.42 8.84
N HIS A 46 8.47 15.01 8.33
CA HIS A 46 8.89 16.37 8.64
C HIS A 46 9.06 17.19 7.36
N PRO A 47 8.49 18.39 7.26
CA PRO A 47 7.76 19.10 8.31
C PRO A 47 6.33 18.55 8.48
N VAL A 48 5.79 18.63 9.70
CA VAL A 48 4.54 17.93 10.10
C VAL A 48 3.33 18.39 9.28
N GLU A 49 3.35 19.64 8.81
CA GLU A 49 2.32 20.25 7.98
C GLU A 49 2.14 19.51 6.64
N ARG A 50 3.20 18.84 6.14
CA ARG A 50 3.17 18.04 4.90
C ARG A 50 2.55 16.64 5.07
N ILE A 51 2.22 16.23 6.29
CA ILE A 51 1.55 14.95 6.52
C ILE A 51 0.17 14.95 5.84
N VAL A 52 -0.52 16.09 5.81
CA VAL A 52 -1.82 16.24 5.15
C VAL A 52 -1.70 16.01 3.64
N ASP A 53 -0.63 16.49 3.00
CA ASP A 53 -0.37 16.26 1.58
C ASP A 53 -0.16 14.78 1.29
N SER A 54 0.58 14.07 2.15
CA SER A 54 0.78 12.63 2.03
C SER A 54 -0.53 11.85 2.22
N ALA A 55 -1.38 12.28 3.16
CA ALA A 55 -2.72 11.72 3.36
C ALA A 55 -3.64 11.95 2.15
N LEU A 56 -3.61 13.16 1.59
CA LEU A 56 -4.38 13.51 0.41
C LEU A 56 -3.93 12.70 -0.82
N ALA A 57 -2.63 12.46 -0.99
CA ALA A 57 -2.11 11.63 -2.07
C ALA A 57 -2.78 10.25 -2.10
N TRP A 58 -2.88 9.56 -0.96
CA TRP A 58 -3.61 8.30 -0.85
C TRP A 58 -5.10 8.43 -1.16
N ARG A 59 -5.72 9.53 -0.75
CA ARG A 59 -7.16 9.75 -0.93
C ARG A 59 -7.56 10.02 -2.38
N LEU A 60 -6.61 10.48 -3.20
CA LEU A 60 -6.79 10.80 -4.60
C LEU A 60 -6.54 9.61 -5.54
N LEU A 61 -5.93 8.52 -5.06
CA LEU A 61 -5.72 7.33 -5.87
C LEU A 61 -7.03 6.53 -6.02
N ASP A 62 -7.32 6.13 -7.25
CA ASP A 62 -8.29 5.07 -7.56
C ASP A 62 -7.52 3.78 -7.87
N ILE A 63 -7.67 2.80 -7.00
CA ILE A 63 -7.07 1.47 -7.13
C ILE A 63 -8.14 0.38 -7.19
N SER A 64 -9.39 0.73 -7.47
CA SER A 64 -10.49 -0.24 -7.56
C SER A 64 -10.27 -1.24 -8.70
N HIS A 65 -9.58 -0.82 -9.77
CA HIS A 65 -9.26 -1.63 -10.93
C HIS A 65 -7.83 -1.37 -11.40
N VAL A 66 -7.18 -2.41 -11.94
CA VAL A 66 -5.88 -2.31 -12.62
C VAL A 66 -5.96 -3.13 -13.90
N ASN A 67 -5.62 -2.51 -15.04
CA ASN A 67 -5.67 -3.14 -16.37
C ASN A 67 -7.02 -3.81 -16.70
N GLY A 68 -8.13 -3.20 -16.26
CA GLY A 68 -9.48 -3.70 -16.50
C GLY A 68 -9.96 -4.80 -15.54
N GLU A 69 -9.10 -5.24 -14.62
CA GLU A 69 -9.44 -6.25 -13.60
C GLU A 69 -9.67 -5.58 -12.24
N PRO A 70 -10.68 -6.00 -11.46
CA PRO A 70 -10.92 -5.46 -10.13
C PRO A 70 -9.83 -5.88 -9.14
N ILE A 71 -9.58 -5.04 -8.13
CA ILE A 71 -8.84 -5.41 -6.93
C ILE A 71 -9.84 -5.95 -5.90
N ASP A 72 -9.60 -7.15 -5.39
CA ASP A 72 -10.54 -7.84 -4.50
C ASP A 72 -10.39 -7.38 -3.04
N LEU A 73 -9.15 -7.01 -2.66
CA LEU A 73 -8.78 -6.68 -1.29
C LEU A 73 -7.58 -5.72 -1.27
N VAL A 74 -7.62 -4.76 -0.35
CA VAL A 74 -6.49 -3.90 -0.02
C VAL A 74 -6.02 -4.15 1.41
N ILE A 75 -4.71 -4.33 1.58
CA ILE A 75 -4.08 -4.43 2.90
C ILE A 75 -3.21 -3.19 3.12
N ALA A 76 -3.73 -2.22 3.89
CA ALA A 76 -2.97 -1.03 4.25
C ALA A 76 -2.14 -1.28 5.52
N THR A 77 -0.83 -1.07 5.44
CA THR A 77 0.12 -1.54 6.47
C THR A 77 0.62 -0.44 7.39
N LYS A 78 0.68 0.80 6.92
CA LYS A 78 1.26 1.93 7.67
C LYS A 78 0.61 3.26 7.32
N PHE A 79 0.33 4.12 8.30
CA PHE A 79 -0.12 5.48 8.02
C PHE A 79 0.87 6.21 7.07
N PRO A 80 0.41 6.99 6.07
CA PRO A 80 -0.99 7.28 5.72
C PRO A 80 -1.71 6.30 4.76
N SER A 81 -1.18 5.12 4.44
CA SER A 81 -1.83 4.18 3.51
C SER A 81 -3.25 3.76 3.90
N TYR A 82 -3.60 3.83 5.19
CA TYR A 82 -4.95 3.53 5.70
C TYR A 82 -6.05 4.42 5.09
N LEU A 83 -5.68 5.55 4.49
CA LEU A 83 -6.62 6.53 3.93
C LEU A 83 -7.04 6.22 2.48
N ILE A 84 -6.44 5.18 1.89
CA ILE A 84 -6.82 4.68 0.57
C ILE A 84 -8.31 4.34 0.50
N ARG A 85 -8.93 4.57 -0.66
CA ARG A 85 -10.32 4.21 -0.91
C ARG A 85 -10.38 2.84 -1.56
N HIS A 86 -10.98 1.89 -0.86
CA HIS A 86 -11.34 0.60 -1.43
C HIS A 86 -12.58 0.06 -0.71
N PRO A 87 -13.50 -0.66 -1.39
CA PRO A 87 -14.66 -1.24 -0.73
C PRO A 87 -14.33 -2.35 0.28
N ARG A 88 -13.13 -2.96 0.19
CA ARG A 88 -12.70 -4.09 1.03
C ARG A 88 -11.24 -4.03 1.47
#